data_AF-A0A959ETW5-F1
#
_entry.id   AF-A0A959ETW5-F1
#
_cell.length_a   1.000
_cell.length_b   1.000
_cell.length_c   1.000
_cell.angle_alpha   90.00
_cell.angle_beta   90.00
_cell.angle_gamma   90.00
#
_symmetry.space_group_name_H-M   'P 1'
#
loop_
_entity.id
_entity.type
_entity.pdbx_description
1 polymer ?
#
loop_
_entity_poly.entity_id
_entity_poly.type
_entity_poly.pdbx_seq_one_letter_code
_entity_poly.pdbx_strand_id
1 'polypeptide(L)'
;SYGEQGFTWLHPHVWDVLFSYRKGWLVYTPLMAVAVLGLIGLPRRLPALTLAVLAYSLLNFYIVSAWDIWWYGGSFGQRAMVQSYAVWLFPLAVALEWVGRQRLLRWPAYALVGAGVLLNLFQTWQSHGPDWEAEYMNKAYFWRIFANPDPGPQDRYLLDTGADFRG
;
A
#
# COMPACT_ATOMS: atom_id res chain seq x y z
N SER A 1 -7.58 25.60 3.03
CA SER A 1 -6.41 26.14 2.33
C SER A 1 -5.18 25.58 3.01
N TYR A 2 -4.37 24.78 2.32
CA TYR A 2 -3.14 24.15 2.84
C TYR A 2 -2.00 25.17 2.93
N GLY A 3 -2.23 26.31 3.59
CA GLY A 3 -1.41 27.53 3.46
C GLY A 3 0.01 27.45 4.02
N GLU A 4 0.28 26.46 4.88
CA GLU A 4 1.57 26.26 5.58
C GLU A 4 2.27 24.95 5.17
N GLN A 5 1.65 24.14 4.31
CA GLN A 5 2.15 22.80 3.96
C GLN A 5 2.78 22.81 2.59
N GLY A 6 4.00 22.30 2.50
CA GLY A 6 4.79 22.26 1.28
C GLY A 6 5.48 20.93 1.06
N PHE A 7 6.67 21.00 0.50
CA PHE A 7 7.52 19.83 0.28
C PHE A 7 8.76 19.90 1.15
N THR A 8 8.95 18.85 1.94
CA THR A 8 10.16 18.62 2.73
C THR A 8 11.12 17.75 1.91
N TRP A 9 11.74 18.37 0.90
CA TRP A 9 12.60 17.68 -0.07
C TRP A 9 13.82 16.97 0.55
N LEU A 10 14.34 17.49 1.67
CA LEU A 10 15.55 17.02 2.33
C LEU A 10 15.32 15.87 3.32
N HIS A 11 14.09 15.71 3.80
CA HIS A 11 13.71 14.65 4.74
C HIS A 11 12.42 13.96 4.27
N PRO A 12 12.46 13.23 3.14
CA PRO A 12 11.28 12.56 2.63
C PRO A 12 10.85 11.41 3.56
N HIS A 13 9.54 11.27 3.73
CA HIS A 13 8.88 10.26 4.56
C HIS A 13 8.83 8.88 3.88
N VAL A 14 9.97 8.40 3.38
CA VAL A 14 10.09 7.16 2.58
C VAL A 14 9.57 5.94 3.35
N TRP A 15 10.01 5.76 4.60
CA TRP A 15 9.63 4.62 5.42
C TRP A 15 8.15 4.66 5.82
N ASP A 16 7.65 5.85 6.13
CA ASP A 16 6.26 6.05 6.50
C ASP A 16 5.32 5.73 5.33
N VAL A 17 5.66 6.21 4.13
CA VAL A 17 4.90 5.96 2.90
C VAL A 17 4.92 4.48 2.51
N LEU A 18 5.97 3.72 2.81
CA LEU A 18 6.04 2.30 2.46
C LEU A 18 5.35 1.40 3.48
N PHE A 19 5.63 1.60 4.77
CA PHE A 19 5.37 0.59 5.81
C PHE A 19 4.56 1.08 7.01
N SER A 20 4.18 2.35 7.08
CA SER A 20 3.39 2.83 8.21
C SER A 20 2.02 2.14 8.28
N TYR A 21 1.55 1.80 9.48
CA TYR A 21 0.18 1.31 9.67
C TYR A 21 -0.87 2.41 9.43
N ARG A 22 -0.46 3.68 9.40
CA ARG A 22 -1.35 4.81 9.10
C ARG A 22 -1.76 4.81 7.63
N LYS A 23 -0.77 4.78 6.71
CA LYS A 23 -0.96 4.89 5.24
C LYS A 23 0.11 4.19 4.38
N GLY A 24 0.83 3.23 4.94
CA GLY A 24 1.90 2.52 4.25
C GLY A 24 1.38 1.80 3.01
N TRP A 25 1.91 2.17 1.85
CA TRP A 25 1.50 1.64 0.55
C TRP A 25 1.54 0.10 0.51
N LEU A 26 2.60 -0.51 1.04
CA LEU A 26 2.77 -1.97 1.04
C LEU A 26 1.96 -2.67 2.13
N VAL A 27 1.56 -1.95 3.19
CA VAL A 27 0.70 -2.48 4.26
C VAL A 27 -0.73 -2.66 3.73
N TYR A 28 -1.25 -1.64 3.04
CA TYR A 28 -2.61 -1.66 2.50
C TYR A 28 -2.73 -2.33 1.13
N THR A 29 -1.64 -2.37 0.35
CA THR A 29 -1.60 -3.02 -0.97
C THR A 29 -0.42 -4.01 -1.06
N PRO A 30 -0.48 -5.15 -0.33
CA PRO A 30 0.62 -6.12 -0.31
C PRO A 30 0.95 -6.70 -1.68
N LEU A 31 -0.02 -6.71 -2.62
CA LEU A 31 0.21 -7.11 -4.01
C LEU A 31 1.32 -6.29 -4.68
N MET A 32 1.49 -5.03 -4.31
CA MET A 32 2.53 -4.18 -4.89
C MET A 32 3.94 -4.57 -4.47
N ALA A 33 4.10 -5.31 -3.36
CA ALA A 33 5.40 -5.89 -3.03
C ALA A 33 5.85 -6.90 -4.10
N VAL A 34 4.91 -7.64 -4.71
CA VAL A 34 5.20 -8.52 -5.84
C VAL A 34 5.61 -7.72 -7.07
N ALA A 35 4.96 -6.57 -7.31
CA ALA A 35 5.33 -5.67 -8.39
C ALA A 35 6.76 -5.11 -8.21
N VAL A 36 7.17 -4.77 -6.98
CA VAL A 36 8.54 -4.33 -6.68
C VAL A 36 9.57 -5.41 -7.05
N LEU A 37 9.31 -6.68 -6.74
CA LEU A 37 10.18 -7.79 -7.16
C LEU A 37 10.27 -7.92 -8.70
N GLY A 38 9.18 -7.59 -9.39
CA GLY A 38 9.11 -7.57 -10.85
C GLY A 38 10.05 -6.58 -11.52
N LEU A 39 10.44 -5.50 -10.83
CA LEU A 39 11.42 -4.53 -11.34
C LEU A 39 12.77 -5.19 -11.64
N ILE A 40 13.17 -6.23 -10.89
CA ILE A 40 14.43 -6.95 -11.10
C ILE A 40 14.45 -7.67 -12.47
N GLY A 41 13.28 -8.14 -12.92
CA GLY A 41 13.12 -8.80 -14.21
C GLY A 41 12.91 -7.84 -15.39
N LEU A 42 12.50 -6.60 -15.11
CA LEU A 42 12.09 -5.62 -16.12
C LEU A 42 13.17 -5.34 -17.19
N PRO A 43 14.47 -5.12 -16.85
CA PRO A 43 15.52 -4.87 -17.84
C PRO A 43 15.71 -6.00 -18.85
N ARG A 44 15.39 -7.25 -18.44
CA ARG A 44 15.55 -8.43 -19.29
C ARG A 44 14.32 -8.70 -20.16
N ARG A 45 13.14 -8.26 -19.74
CA ARG A 45 11.87 -8.55 -20.45
C ARG A 45 11.39 -7.39 -21.29
N LEU A 46 11.48 -6.17 -20.77
CA LEU A 46 11.00 -4.94 -21.40
C LEU A 46 12.08 -3.85 -21.33
N PRO A 47 13.26 -4.06 -21.94
CA PRO A 47 14.38 -3.11 -21.86
C PRO A 47 13.99 -1.70 -22.33
N ALA A 48 13.18 -1.60 -23.38
CA ALA A 48 12.71 -0.33 -23.93
C ALA A 48 11.88 0.51 -22.94
N LEU A 49 11.09 -0.14 -22.07
CA LEU A 49 10.24 0.52 -21.08
C LEU A 49 10.92 0.64 -19.71
N THR A 50 12.02 -0.08 -19.48
CA THR A 50 12.67 -0.18 -18.17
C THR A 50 13.06 1.17 -17.62
N LEU A 51 13.73 2.01 -18.44
CA LEU A 51 14.15 3.34 -18.00
C LEU A 51 12.95 4.24 -17.69
N ALA A 52 11.92 4.22 -18.54
CA ALA A 52 10.71 5.03 -18.34
C ALA A 52 9.95 4.63 -17.08
N VAL A 53 9.75 3.33 -16.86
CA VAL A 53 9.08 2.78 -15.68
C VAL A 53 9.88 3.10 -14.42
N LEU A 54 11.20 2.85 -14.41
CA LEU A 54 12.03 3.13 -13.24
C LEU A 54 12.08 4.64 -12.92
N ALA A 55 12.31 5.48 -13.93
CA ALA A 55 12.37 6.92 -13.74
C ALA A 55 11.04 7.46 -13.22
N TYR A 56 9.91 7.04 -13.82
CA TYR A 56 8.58 7.45 -13.36
C TYR A 56 8.30 6.94 -11.95
N SER A 57 8.52 5.66 -11.65
CA SER A 57 8.25 5.07 -10.34
C SER A 57 9.08 5.74 -9.24
N LEU A 58 10.37 5.98 -9.48
CA LEU A 58 11.25 6.65 -8.52
C LEU A 58 10.87 8.12 -8.32
N LEU A 59 10.61 8.84 -9.40
CA LEU A 59 10.23 10.25 -9.34
C LEU A 59 8.87 10.43 -8.65
N ASN A 60 7.87 9.64 -9.05
CA ASN A 60 6.55 9.63 -8.43
C ASN A 60 6.65 9.30 -6.94
N PHE A 61 7.37 8.24 -6.59
CA PHE A 61 7.58 7.87 -5.20
C PHE A 61 8.30 8.96 -4.40
N TYR A 62 9.34 9.58 -4.96
CA TYR A 62 10.07 10.66 -4.31
C TYR A 62 9.17 11.87 -4.04
N ILE A 63 8.43 12.34 -5.06
CA ILE A 63 7.48 13.45 -4.92
C ILE A 63 6.42 13.12 -3.86
N VAL A 64 5.92 11.87 -3.86
CA VAL A 64 4.93 11.42 -2.88
C VAL A 64 5.50 11.40 -1.46
N SER A 65 6.74 10.96 -1.30
CA SER A 65 7.43 10.91 -0.01
C SER A 65 7.89 12.27 0.50
N ALA A 66 8.15 13.24 -0.39
CA ALA A 66 8.61 14.57 -0.06
C ALA A 66 7.48 15.50 0.39
N TRP A 67 6.21 15.09 0.26
CA TRP A 67 5.07 15.88 0.70
C TRP A 67 4.92 15.86 2.22
N ASP A 68 4.75 17.02 2.83
CA ASP A 68 4.74 17.20 4.30
C ASP A 68 3.60 16.42 4.97
N ILE A 69 2.42 16.37 4.33
CA ILE A 69 1.33 15.46 4.72
C ILE A 69 1.46 14.14 3.96
N TRP A 70 2.48 13.36 4.23
CA TRP A 70 2.71 12.07 3.55
C TRP A 70 1.54 11.08 3.67
N TRP A 71 0.63 11.27 4.63
CA TRP A 71 -0.59 10.46 4.81
C TRP A 71 -1.77 10.89 3.91
N TYR A 72 -1.62 11.93 3.09
CA TYR A 72 -2.58 12.37 2.05
C TYR A 72 -4.06 12.52 2.49
N GLY A 73 -4.31 12.75 3.79
CA GLY A 73 -5.63 12.95 4.39
C GLY A 73 -6.47 11.67 4.58
N GLY A 74 -7.75 11.85 4.92
CA GLY A 74 -8.70 10.76 5.18
C GLY A 74 -9.13 9.99 3.92
N SER A 75 -8.31 9.03 3.48
CA SER A 75 -8.65 8.11 2.38
C SER A 75 -8.17 6.69 2.65
N PHE A 76 -8.78 5.68 2.02
CA PHE A 76 -8.31 4.30 2.14
C PHE A 76 -6.96 4.10 1.43
N GLY A 77 -5.94 3.65 2.17
CA GLY A 77 -4.58 3.43 1.67
C GLY A 77 -3.87 4.71 1.19
N GLN A 78 -2.81 4.54 0.39
CA GLN A 78 -2.00 5.64 -0.13
C GLN A 78 -2.53 6.13 -1.48
N ARG A 79 -3.55 7.01 -1.45
CA ARG A 79 -4.27 7.51 -2.65
C ARG A 79 -3.36 8.08 -3.73
N ALA A 80 -2.25 8.71 -3.35
CA ALA A 80 -1.28 9.29 -4.28
C ALA A 80 -0.61 8.24 -5.20
N MET A 81 -0.56 6.98 -4.78
CA MET A 81 0.04 5.88 -5.55
C MET A 81 -0.96 5.24 -6.53
N VAL A 82 -2.27 5.45 -6.36
CA VAL A 82 -3.29 4.77 -7.18
C VAL A 82 -3.14 5.12 -8.67
N GLN A 83 -2.80 6.37 -8.99
CA GLN A 83 -2.57 6.78 -10.37
C GLN A 83 -1.32 6.14 -10.98
N SER A 84 -0.29 5.86 -10.17
CA SER A 84 0.92 5.20 -10.66
C SER A 84 0.75 3.69 -10.84
N TYR A 85 -0.39 3.09 -10.43
CA TYR A 85 -0.64 1.66 -10.60
C TYR A 85 -0.66 1.19 -12.06
N ALA A 86 -1.04 2.06 -13.00
CA ALA A 86 -0.94 1.77 -14.43
C ALA A 86 0.51 1.46 -14.85
N VAL A 87 1.49 2.17 -14.27
CA VAL A 87 2.92 1.95 -14.53
C VAL A 87 3.44 0.74 -13.75
N TRP A 88 2.97 0.53 -12.51
CA TRP A 88 3.30 -0.65 -11.71
C TRP A 88 2.75 -1.98 -12.29
N LEU A 89 1.79 -1.93 -13.22
CA LEU A 89 1.29 -3.10 -13.92
C LEU A 89 2.38 -3.82 -14.74
N PHE A 90 3.31 -3.07 -15.34
CA PHE A 90 4.41 -3.65 -16.13
C PHE A 90 5.34 -4.55 -15.29
N PRO A 91 5.93 -4.09 -14.18
CA PRO A 91 6.76 -4.95 -13.36
C PRO A 91 5.92 -6.05 -12.67
N LEU A 92 4.66 -5.78 -12.30
CA LEU A 92 3.77 -6.85 -11.81
C LEU A 92 3.59 -7.97 -12.84
N ALA A 93 3.35 -7.64 -14.10
CA ALA A 93 3.21 -8.62 -15.17
C ALA A 93 4.51 -9.45 -15.34
N VAL A 94 5.68 -8.81 -15.28
CA VAL A 94 6.98 -9.49 -15.33
C VAL A 94 7.15 -10.46 -14.16
N ALA A 95 6.76 -10.05 -12.94
CA ALA A 95 6.81 -10.91 -11.76
C ALA A 95 5.89 -12.13 -11.91
N LEU A 96 4.64 -11.92 -12.33
CA LEU A 96 3.66 -12.99 -12.53
C LEU A 96 4.09 -13.95 -13.63
N GLU A 97 4.67 -13.45 -14.71
CA GLU A 97 5.21 -14.29 -15.79
C GLU A 97 6.38 -15.15 -15.30
N TRP A 98 7.29 -14.57 -14.49
CA TRP A 98 8.40 -15.31 -13.90
C TRP A 98 7.91 -16.41 -12.96
N VAL A 99 6.94 -16.12 -12.09
CA VAL A 99 6.38 -17.11 -11.18
C VAL A 99 5.57 -18.17 -11.93
N GLY A 100 4.85 -17.80 -12.99
CA GLY A 100 4.09 -18.72 -13.84
C GLY A 100 4.96 -19.80 -14.50
N ARG A 101 6.24 -19.49 -14.76
CA ARG A 101 7.22 -20.47 -15.26
C ARG A 101 7.66 -21.49 -14.21
N GLN A 102 7.46 -21.19 -12.92
CA GLN A 102 7.84 -22.09 -11.82
C GLN A 102 6.68 -23.00 -11.43
N ARG A 103 6.80 -24.30 -11.74
CA ARG A 103 5.74 -25.30 -11.49
C ARG A 103 5.27 -25.36 -10.04
N LEU A 104 6.17 -25.19 -9.07
CA LEU A 104 5.86 -25.27 -7.64
C LEU A 104 5.31 -23.94 -7.08
N LEU A 105 5.82 -22.81 -7.55
CA LEU A 105 5.49 -21.48 -7.00
C LEU A 105 4.29 -20.80 -7.67
N ARG A 106 3.86 -21.24 -8.86
CA ARG A 106 2.75 -20.62 -9.60
C ARG A 106 1.42 -20.62 -8.84
N TRP A 107 1.03 -21.74 -8.27
CA TRP A 107 -0.25 -21.88 -7.55
C TRP A 107 -0.30 -21.07 -6.26
N PRO A 108 0.71 -21.16 -5.35
CA PRO A 108 0.70 -20.32 -4.15
C PRO A 108 0.77 -18.83 -4.49
N ALA A 109 1.48 -18.43 -5.55
CA ALA A 109 1.52 -17.03 -5.96
C ALA A 109 0.19 -16.53 -6.54
N TYR A 110 -0.49 -17.31 -7.38
CA TYR A 110 -1.82 -16.94 -7.86
C TYR A 110 -2.85 -16.90 -6.72
N ALA A 111 -2.76 -17.83 -5.77
CA ALA A 111 -3.57 -17.77 -4.55
C ALA A 111 -3.27 -16.51 -3.72
N LEU A 112 -2.01 -16.14 -3.56
CA LEU A 112 -1.60 -14.91 -2.86
C LEU A 112 -2.11 -13.65 -3.56
N VAL A 113 -2.04 -13.59 -4.89
CA VAL A 113 -2.57 -12.47 -5.68
C VAL A 113 -4.09 -12.39 -5.53
N GLY A 114 -4.79 -13.52 -5.66
CA GLY A 114 -6.25 -13.59 -5.46
C GLY A 114 -6.65 -13.17 -4.04
N ALA A 115 -5.94 -13.65 -3.02
CA ALA A 115 -6.15 -13.25 -1.63
C ALA A 115 -5.89 -11.76 -1.42
N GLY A 116 -4.84 -11.19 -2.04
CA GLY A 116 -4.56 -9.76 -1.99
C GLY A 116 -5.65 -8.90 -2.63
N VAL A 117 -6.22 -9.35 -3.76
CA VAL A 117 -7.35 -8.69 -4.41
C VAL A 117 -8.60 -8.77 -3.53
N LEU A 118 -8.93 -9.95 -2.99
CA LEU A 118 -10.08 -10.13 -2.10
C LEU A 118 -9.93 -9.30 -0.82
N LEU A 119 -8.74 -9.25 -0.24
CA LEU A 119 -8.44 -8.42 0.92
C LEU A 119 -8.62 -6.94 0.61
N ASN A 120 -8.14 -6.48 -0.56
CA ASN A 120 -8.30 -5.09 -0.97
C ASN A 120 -9.79 -4.72 -1.18
N LEU A 121 -10.58 -5.62 -1.78
CA LEU A 121 -12.03 -5.44 -1.93
C LEU A 121 -12.75 -5.42 -0.58
N PHE A 122 -12.39 -6.34 0.32
CA PHE A 122 -12.97 -6.42 1.66
C PHE A 122 -12.65 -5.17 2.49
N GLN A 123 -11.40 -4.70 2.50
CA GLN A 123 -11.04 -3.46 3.19
C GLN A 123 -11.66 -2.23 2.53
N THR A 124 -11.82 -2.21 1.20
CA THR A 124 -12.56 -1.14 0.51
C THR A 124 -14.01 -1.11 0.97
N TRP A 125 -14.66 -2.26 1.10
CA TRP A 125 -16.01 -2.35 1.65
C TRP A 125 -16.06 -1.86 3.10
N GLN A 126 -15.14 -2.31 3.97
CA GLN A 126 -15.04 -1.81 5.35
C GLN A 126 -14.84 -0.29 5.42
N SER A 127 -14.07 0.29 4.48
CA SER A 127 -13.80 1.73 4.48
C SER A 127 -15.02 2.61 4.21
N HIS A 128 -16.12 2.03 3.72
CA HIS A 128 -17.40 2.72 3.56
C HIS A 128 -18.30 2.58 4.80
N GLY A 129 -17.91 1.74 5.78
CA GLY A 129 -18.59 1.60 7.06
C GLY A 129 -18.24 2.72 8.04
N PRO A 130 -19.06 2.91 9.09
CA PRO A 130 -18.88 3.99 10.08
C PRO A 130 -17.67 3.80 11.00
N ASP A 131 -17.15 2.57 11.09
CA ASP A 131 -16.09 2.19 12.02
C ASP A 131 -14.68 2.22 11.40
N TRP A 132 -14.56 2.56 10.11
CA TRP A 132 -13.24 2.69 9.49
C TRP A 132 -12.61 4.07 9.76
N GLU A 133 -11.42 4.06 10.34
CA GLU A 133 -10.71 5.28 10.69
C GLU A 133 -9.73 5.69 9.60
N ALA A 134 -10.12 6.72 8.84
CA ALA A 134 -9.37 7.13 7.66
C ALA A 134 -8.10 7.96 7.97
N GLU A 135 -7.96 8.55 9.16
CA GLU A 135 -6.89 9.53 9.42
C GLU A 135 -5.86 9.13 10.48
N TYR A 136 -6.27 8.39 11.50
CA TYR A 136 -5.43 8.13 12.70
C TYR A 136 -5.19 6.64 12.96
N MET A 137 -5.22 5.82 11.92
CA MET A 137 -5.00 4.39 12.04
C MET A 137 -3.66 4.07 12.72
N ASN A 138 -3.71 3.25 13.77
CA ASN A 138 -2.54 2.75 14.48
C ASN A 138 -2.43 1.22 14.33
N LYS A 139 -1.31 0.64 14.81
CA LYS A 139 -1.06 -0.80 14.67
C LYS A 139 -2.13 -1.65 15.40
N ALA A 140 -2.51 -1.26 16.61
CA ALA A 140 -3.46 -2.04 17.43
C ALA A 140 -4.84 -2.11 16.77
N TYR A 141 -5.36 -0.96 16.35
CA TYR A 141 -6.65 -0.87 15.68
C TYR A 141 -6.62 -1.53 14.30
N PHE A 142 -5.55 -1.34 13.51
CA PHE A 142 -5.40 -1.98 12.20
C PHE A 142 -5.53 -3.51 12.28
N TRP A 143 -4.84 -4.16 13.21
CA TRP A 143 -4.92 -5.62 13.36
C TRP A 143 -6.26 -6.08 13.94
N ARG A 144 -6.92 -5.24 14.74
CA ARG A 144 -8.25 -5.55 15.29
C ARG A 144 -9.32 -5.60 14.19
N ILE A 145 -9.28 -4.67 13.24
CA ILE A 145 -10.26 -4.59 12.14
C ILE A 145 -9.90 -5.42 10.91
N PHE A 146 -8.62 -5.82 10.76
CA PHE A 146 -8.06 -6.45 9.56
C PHE A 146 -8.91 -7.58 8.95
N ALA A 147 -9.48 -8.44 9.80
CA ALA A 147 -10.36 -9.54 9.39
C ALA A 147 -11.74 -9.49 10.05
N ASN A 148 -12.08 -8.38 10.73
CA ASN A 148 -13.37 -8.23 11.40
C ASN A 148 -14.37 -7.53 10.45
N PRO A 149 -15.47 -8.19 10.04
CA PRO A 149 -16.45 -7.58 9.16
C PRO A 149 -17.35 -6.53 9.83
N ASP A 150 -17.43 -6.52 11.17
CA ASP A 150 -18.26 -5.58 11.94
C ASP A 150 -17.51 -5.14 13.21
N PRO A 151 -16.55 -4.21 13.11
CA PRO A 151 -15.86 -3.67 14.27
C PRO A 151 -16.84 -2.85 15.13
N GLY A 152 -16.84 -3.11 16.44
CA GLY A 152 -17.73 -2.41 17.35
C GLY A 152 -17.20 -1.01 17.69
N PRO A 153 -18.06 -0.09 18.17
CA PRO A 153 -17.62 1.24 18.60
C PRO A 153 -16.54 1.21 19.69
N GLN A 154 -16.49 0.14 20.49
CA GLN A 154 -15.49 -0.06 21.53
C GLN A 154 -14.10 -0.34 20.98
N ASP A 155 -13.98 -0.87 19.76
CA ASP A 155 -12.68 -1.14 19.15
C ASP A 155 -11.92 0.17 18.86
N ARG A 156 -12.63 1.30 18.69
CA ARG A 156 -12.03 2.63 18.47
C ARG A 156 -11.23 3.13 19.67
N TYR A 157 -11.48 2.64 20.89
CA TYR A 157 -10.66 2.99 22.07
C TYR A 157 -9.19 2.58 21.92
N LEU A 158 -8.90 1.62 21.02
CA LEU A 158 -7.54 1.22 20.68
C LEU A 158 -6.75 2.32 19.94
N LEU A 159 -7.43 3.29 19.32
CA LEU A 159 -6.79 4.44 18.66
C LEU A 159 -6.05 5.32 19.66
N ASP A 160 -6.67 5.57 20.83
CA ASP A 160 -6.15 6.46 21.87
C ASP A 160 -5.10 5.81 22.75
N THR A 161 -5.24 4.51 23.02
CA THR A 161 -4.39 3.79 23.98
C THR A 161 -3.15 3.18 23.34
N GLY A 162 -3.13 2.95 22.02
CA GLY A 162 -1.99 2.40 21.28
C GLY A 162 -1.59 0.96 21.65
N ALA A 163 -2.23 0.37 22.66
CA ALA A 163 -2.00 -0.97 23.15
C ALA A 163 -3.34 -1.67 23.43
N ASP A 164 -3.41 -2.94 23.05
CA ASP A 164 -4.54 -3.83 23.32
C ASP A 164 -4.55 -4.12 24.83
N PHE A 165 -5.37 -3.41 25.61
CA PHE A 165 -5.61 -3.76 27.02
C PHE A 165 -6.44 -5.05 27.06
N ARG A 166 -5.75 -6.17 26.94
CA ARG A 166 -6.28 -7.45 27.40
C ARG A 166 -6.21 -7.42 28.92
N GLY A 167 -7.38 -7.32 29.55
CA GLY A 167 -7.53 -7.33 31.00
C GLY A 167 -6.82 -8.50 31.67
#